data_AF-A0AAD7TDX5-F1
#
_entry.id   AF-A0AAD7TDX5-F1
#
_cell.length_a   1.000
_cell.length_b   1.000
_cell.length_c   1.000
_cell.angle_alpha   90.00
_cell.angle_beta   90.00
_cell.angle_gamma   90.00
#
_symmetry.space_group_name_H-M   'P 1'
#
loop_
_entity.id
_entity.type
_entity.pdbx_description
1 polymer ?
#
loop_
_entity_poly.entity_id
_entity_poly.type
_entity_poly.pdbx_seq_one_letter_code
_entity_poly.pdbx_strand_id
1 'polypeptide(L)'
;MLQCVAESREWSQLKELINVLQPFAEATDLTQGEKVVTISAVLPCVLSLNHHLEKLKTQVRFLGNLIRSLQRSLNRRFFGIFVNMKMARASRDGATAPFSDTIYLKAAVLDPCFAMMWLDHDVLVDDEVKEQVVEMVKSK
;
A
#
# COMPACT_ATOMS: atom_id res chain seq x y z
N MET A 1 19.78 5.37 40.43
CA MET A 1 20.05 5.60 39.00
C MET A 1 19.66 4.34 38.24
N LEU A 2 18.35 4.10 38.10
CA LEU A 2 17.79 2.96 37.37
C LEU A 2 17.36 3.51 36.02
N GLN A 3 18.28 3.58 35.05
CA GLN A 3 17.96 4.04 33.71
C GLN A 3 18.59 3.12 32.66
N CYS A 4 17.71 2.23 32.17
CA CYS A 4 17.56 1.90 30.76
C CYS A 4 18.77 1.26 30.04
N VAL A 5 19.01 -0.02 30.34
CA VAL A 5 19.68 -0.97 29.43
C VAL A 5 18.63 -1.88 28.80
N ALA A 6 17.67 -1.31 28.07
CA ALA A 6 17.29 -1.98 26.84
C ALA A 6 18.37 -1.50 25.86
N GLU A 7 19.26 -2.38 25.42
CA GLU A 7 20.46 -2.01 24.69
C GLU A 7 20.08 -1.06 23.54
N SER A 8 20.84 0.02 23.30
CA SER A 8 20.54 1.05 22.27
C SER A 8 20.05 0.47 20.92
N ARG A 9 20.51 -0.74 20.59
CA ARG A 9 20.04 -1.56 19.48
C ARG A 9 18.57 -1.99 19.57
N GLU A 10 18.12 -2.57 20.68
CA GLU A 10 16.73 -3.00 20.89
C GLU A 10 15.77 -1.82 20.79
N TRP A 11 16.14 -0.68 21.37
CA TRP A 11 15.36 0.56 21.25
C TRP A 11 15.31 1.06 19.81
N SER A 12 16.41 0.95 19.06
CA SER A 12 16.44 1.30 17.64
C SER A 12 15.59 0.35 16.79
N GLN A 13 15.60 -0.96 17.10
CA GLN A 13 14.73 -1.94 16.46
C GLN A 13 13.26 -1.65 16.74
N LEU A 14 12.90 -1.28 17.98
CA LEU A 14 11.54 -0.92 18.33
C LEU A 14 11.09 0.34 17.58
N LYS A 15 11.95 1.36 17.46
CA LYS A 15 11.66 2.55 16.64
C LYS A 15 11.43 2.20 15.18
N GLU A 16 12.29 1.36 14.58
CA GLU A 16 12.07 0.88 13.22
C GLU A 16 10.73 0.13 13.10
N LEU A 17 10.38 -0.69 14.09
CA LEU A 17 9.14 -1.47 14.08
C LEU A 17 7.91 -0.54 14.09
N ILE A 18 7.91 0.47 14.95
CA ILE A 18 6.85 1.47 15.03
C ILE A 18 6.73 2.19 13.68
N ASN A 19 7.84 2.66 13.11
CA ASN A 19 7.83 3.34 11.82
C ASN A 19 7.31 2.45 10.68
N VAL A 20 7.62 1.15 10.71
CA VAL A 20 7.11 0.18 9.73
C VAL A 20 5.60 -0.01 9.89
N LEU A 21 5.11 -0.16 11.13
CA LEU A 21 3.74 -0.58 11.40
C LEU A 21 2.73 0.57 11.55
N GLN A 22 3.17 1.80 11.81
CA GLN A 22 2.27 2.93 12.03
C GLN A 22 1.30 3.14 10.84
N PRO A 23 1.74 3.16 9.57
CA PRO A 23 0.80 3.30 8.45
C PRO A 23 -0.18 2.13 8.32
N PHE A 24 0.19 0.93 8.80
CA PHE A 24 -0.73 -0.22 8.85
C PHE A 24 -1.83 -0.01 9.89
N ALA A 25 -1.49 0.58 11.04
CA ALA A 25 -2.49 0.93 12.06
C ALA A 25 -3.46 1.98 11.51
N GLU A 26 -2.95 3.05 10.91
CA GLU A 26 -3.75 4.12 10.30
C GLU A 26 -4.69 3.58 9.19
N ALA A 27 -4.17 2.74 8.29
CA ALA A 27 -4.96 2.10 7.24
C ALA A 27 -6.02 1.14 7.82
N THR A 28 -5.73 0.50 8.94
CA THR A 28 -6.68 -0.39 9.64
C THR A 28 -7.82 0.42 10.24
N ASP A 29 -7.51 1.49 10.97
CA ASP A 29 -8.52 2.37 11.56
C ASP A 29 -9.43 2.97 10.48
N LEU A 30 -8.87 3.39 9.34
CA LEU A 30 -9.63 3.96 8.23
C LEU A 30 -10.57 2.95 7.56
N THR A 31 -10.17 1.68 7.47
CA THR A 31 -10.92 0.64 6.75
C THR A 31 -11.84 -0.19 7.62
N GLN A 32 -11.78 -0.03 8.95
CA GLN A 32 -12.65 -0.70 9.92
C GLN A 32 -13.94 0.07 10.26
N GLY A 33 -14.16 1.26 9.69
CA GLY A 33 -15.34 2.06 9.97
C GLY A 33 -16.65 1.42 9.47
N GLU A 34 -17.53 1.02 10.38
CA GLU A 34 -18.84 0.43 10.02
C GLU A 34 -19.86 1.46 9.47
N LYS A 35 -19.62 2.76 9.71
CA LYS A 35 -20.54 3.86 9.37
C LYS A 35 -20.02 4.78 8.25
N VAL A 36 -18.87 4.44 7.65
CA VAL A 36 -18.21 5.25 6.61
C VAL A 36 -17.98 4.37 5.39
N VAL A 37 -17.98 4.95 4.19
CA VAL A 37 -17.62 4.21 2.96
C VAL A 37 -16.15 3.86 3.03
N THR A 38 -15.83 2.59 3.31
CA THR A 38 -14.43 2.13 3.46
C THR A 38 -13.83 1.61 2.16
N ILE A 39 -14.68 1.24 1.18
CA ILE A 39 -14.22 0.67 -0.10
C ILE A 39 -13.37 1.65 -0.91
N SER A 40 -13.63 2.96 -0.81
CA SER A 40 -12.84 4.01 -1.47
C SER A 40 -11.43 4.13 -0.88
N ALA A 41 -11.23 3.78 0.39
CA ALA A 41 -9.94 3.83 1.06
C ALA A 41 -9.05 2.62 0.77
N VAL A 42 -9.62 1.49 0.30
CA VAL A 42 -8.86 0.24 0.10
C VAL A 42 -7.70 0.44 -0.87
N LEU A 43 -7.95 1.01 -2.06
CA LEU A 43 -6.91 1.21 -3.07
C LEU A 43 -5.81 2.18 -2.60
N PRO A 44 -6.13 3.41 -2.13
CA PRO A 44 -5.14 4.33 -1.58
C PRO A 44 -4.30 3.72 -0.46
N CYS A 45 -4.93 3.04 0.51
CA CYS A 45 -4.21 2.39 1.60
C CYS A 45 -3.23 1.33 1.09
N VAL A 46 -3.66 0.43 0.19
CA VAL A 46 -2.79 -0.64 -0.32
C VAL A 46 -1.59 -0.07 -1.07
N LEU A 47 -1.80 0.93 -1.92
CA LEU A 47 -0.71 1.57 -2.68
C LEU A 47 0.24 2.32 -1.75
N SER A 48 -0.28 3.12 -0.83
CA SER A 48 0.54 3.87 0.13
C SER A 48 1.35 2.96 1.05
N LEU A 49 0.76 1.86 1.54
CA LEU A 49 1.49 0.86 2.32
C LEU A 49 2.63 0.22 1.51
N ASN A 50 2.39 -0.09 0.23
CA ASN A 50 3.43 -0.64 -0.63
C ASN A 50 4.56 0.37 -0.89
N HIS A 51 4.21 1.62 -1.17
CA HIS A 51 5.16 2.72 -1.35
C HIS A 51 6.01 2.94 -0.08
N HIS A 52 5.36 2.98 1.09
CA HIS A 52 6.02 3.09 2.40
C HIS A 52 7.04 1.98 2.62
N LEU A 53 6.64 0.72 2.39
CA LEU A 53 7.54 -0.42 2.51
C LEU A 53 8.70 -0.36 1.51
N GLU A 54 8.46 0.10 0.27
CA GLU A 54 9.53 0.27 -0.73
C GLU A 54 10.56 1.29 -0.26
N LYS A 55 10.09 2.46 0.19
CA LYS A 55 10.94 3.54 0.72
C LYS A 55 11.76 3.08 1.92
N LEU A 56 11.17 2.32 2.84
CA LEU A 56 11.86 1.86 4.03
C LEU A 56 12.96 0.83 3.75
N LYS A 57 12.95 0.10 2.62
CA LYS A 57 14.00 -0.88 2.30
C LYS A 57 15.41 -0.31 2.33
N THR A 58 15.56 0.97 1.95
CA THR A 58 16.86 1.65 1.92
C THR A 58 17.17 2.41 3.21
N GLN A 59 16.18 2.58 4.10
CA GLN A 59 16.28 3.42 5.29
C GLN A 59 16.49 2.62 6.58
N VAL A 60 15.98 1.40 6.65
CA VAL A 60 16.09 0.58 7.87
C VAL A 60 17.41 -0.17 7.94
N ARG A 61 17.91 -0.34 9.16
CA ARG A 61 19.13 -1.07 9.46
C ARG A 61 18.86 -2.49 9.94
N PHE A 62 17.77 -2.71 10.69
CA PHE A 62 17.54 -3.97 11.40
C PHE A 62 16.38 -4.79 10.82
N LEU A 63 15.31 -4.14 10.37
CA LEU A 63 14.04 -4.82 10.03
C LEU A 63 13.82 -5.12 8.54
N GLY A 64 14.88 -5.15 7.73
CA GLY A 64 14.75 -5.37 6.27
C GLY A 64 14.03 -6.67 5.87
N ASN A 65 14.20 -7.76 6.64
CA ASN A 65 13.49 -9.03 6.40
C ASN A 65 11.99 -8.92 6.69
N LEU A 66 11.61 -8.18 7.74
CA LEU A 66 10.21 -7.93 8.08
C LEU A 66 9.54 -7.14 6.96
N ILE A 67 10.15 -6.04 6.52
CA ILE A 67 9.65 -5.21 5.41
C ILE A 67 9.40 -6.04 4.16
N ARG A 68 10.39 -6.84 3.73
CA ARG A 68 10.25 -7.70 2.55
C ARG A 68 9.13 -8.74 2.70
N SER A 69 8.91 -9.23 3.92
CA SER A 69 7.86 -10.21 4.20
C SER A 69 6.48 -9.56 4.22
N LEU A 70 6.35 -8.38 4.84
CA LEU A 70 5.12 -7.58 4.80
C LEU A 70 4.76 -7.19 3.37
N GLN A 71 5.73 -6.71 2.60
CA GLN A 71 5.50 -6.30 1.21
C GLN A 71 5.08 -7.49 0.35
N ARG A 72 5.71 -8.66 0.52
CA ARG A 72 5.28 -9.90 -0.15
C ARG A 72 3.86 -10.30 0.23
N SER A 73 3.52 -10.23 1.51
CA SER A 73 2.17 -10.53 1.99
C SER A 73 1.13 -9.58 1.39
N LEU A 74 1.44 -8.28 1.38
CA LEU A 74 0.60 -7.24 0.79
C LEU A 74 0.39 -7.47 -0.71
N ASN A 75 1.48 -7.64 -1.47
CA ASN A 75 1.43 -7.90 -2.91
C ASN A 75 0.66 -9.18 -3.25
N ARG A 76 0.82 -10.24 -2.46
CA ARG A 76 0.09 -11.49 -2.68
C ARG A 76 -1.41 -11.33 -2.44
N ARG A 77 -1.82 -10.67 -1.35
CA ARG A 77 -3.24 -10.52 -0.97
C ARG A 77 -3.98 -9.57 -1.90
N PHE A 78 -3.33 -8.48 -2.33
CA PHE A 78 -3.94 -7.44 -3.16
C PHE A 78 -3.41 -7.45 -4.60
N PHE A 79 -2.99 -8.61 -5.09
CA PHE A 79 -2.31 -8.73 -6.38
C PHE A 79 -3.06 -8.10 -7.55
N GLY A 80 -4.39 -8.22 -7.59
CA GLY A 80 -5.23 -7.62 -8.62
C GLY A 80 -5.19 -6.09 -8.65
N ILE A 81 -5.04 -5.44 -7.49
CA ILE A 81 -4.83 -3.98 -7.43
C ILE A 81 -3.53 -3.61 -8.14
N PHE A 82 -2.43 -4.31 -7.84
CA PHE A 82 -1.13 -4.04 -8.45
C PHE A 82 -1.13 -4.35 -9.96
N VAL A 83 -1.87 -5.35 -10.41
CA VAL A 83 -2.07 -5.63 -11.85
C VAL A 83 -2.82 -4.49 -12.54
N ASN A 84 -3.92 -4.02 -11.94
CA ASN A 84 -4.72 -2.93 -12.51
C ASN A 84 -3.89 -1.64 -12.63
N MET A 85 -3.03 -1.37 -11.64
CA MET A 85 -2.11 -0.23 -11.61
C MET A 85 -0.82 -0.43 -12.40
N LYS A 86 -0.71 -1.53 -13.17
CA LYS A 86 0.46 -1.87 -14.00
C LYS A 86 1.78 -2.04 -13.23
N MET A 87 1.69 -2.24 -11.92
CA MET A 87 2.83 -2.50 -11.03
C MET A 87 3.20 -3.99 -10.98
N ALA A 88 2.30 -4.87 -11.44
CA ALA A 88 2.54 -6.30 -11.55
C ALA A 88 2.02 -6.86 -12.88
N ARG A 89 2.63 -7.95 -13.35
CA ARG A 89 2.19 -8.66 -14.56
C ARG A 89 1.14 -9.70 -14.20
N ALA A 90 0.00 -9.68 -14.88
CA ALA A 90 -1.04 -10.69 -14.71
C ALA A 90 -0.50 -12.09 -15.03
N SER A 91 -0.94 -13.08 -14.24
CA SER A 91 -0.65 -14.48 -14.51
C SER A 91 -1.39 -14.95 -15.77
N ARG A 92 -0.75 -15.83 -16.55
CA ARG A 92 -1.31 -16.37 -17.81
C ARG A 92 -2.26 -17.54 -17.60
N ASP A 93 -2.45 -17.96 -16.35
CA ASP A 93 -3.17 -19.16 -15.93
C ASP A 93 -4.70 -18.96 -15.84
N GLY A 94 -5.20 -17.77 -16.18
CA GLY A 94 -6.64 -17.48 -16.23
C GLY A 94 -7.33 -17.42 -14.86
N ALA A 95 -6.57 -17.54 -13.77
CA ALA A 95 -7.10 -17.35 -12.42
C ALA A 95 -7.39 -15.87 -12.17
N THR A 96 -8.59 -15.56 -11.69
CA THR A 96 -8.95 -14.19 -11.29
C THR A 96 -8.05 -13.75 -10.14
N ALA A 97 -7.28 -12.68 -10.36
CA ALA A 97 -6.42 -12.12 -9.33
C ALA A 97 -7.26 -11.57 -8.15
N PRO A 98 -6.83 -11.77 -6.90
CA PRO A 98 -7.56 -11.24 -5.74
C PRO A 98 -7.58 -9.71 -5.77
N PHE A 99 -8.72 -9.10 -5.42
CA PHE A 99 -8.94 -7.64 -5.47
C PHE A 99 -8.72 -7.01 -6.87
N SER A 100 -8.99 -7.76 -7.95
CA SER A 100 -8.87 -7.23 -9.33
C SER A 100 -10.09 -6.46 -9.82
N ASP A 101 -11.19 -6.42 -9.05
CA ASP A 101 -12.40 -5.70 -9.46
C ASP A 101 -12.11 -4.18 -9.57
N THR A 102 -12.54 -3.59 -10.68
CA THR A 102 -12.43 -2.15 -10.94
C THR A 102 -13.19 -1.29 -9.93
N ILE A 103 -14.07 -1.86 -9.11
CA ILE A 103 -14.81 -1.13 -8.08
C ILE A 103 -13.88 -0.43 -7.09
N TYR A 104 -12.73 -1.01 -6.73
CA TYR A 104 -11.76 -0.38 -5.83
C TYR A 104 -11.16 0.89 -6.45
N LEU A 105 -10.90 0.86 -7.76
CA LEU A 105 -10.43 2.02 -8.52
C LEU A 105 -11.52 3.09 -8.61
N LYS A 106 -12.72 2.70 -9.02
CA LYS A 106 -13.85 3.64 -9.16
C LYS A 106 -14.22 4.29 -7.84
N ALA A 107 -14.29 3.51 -6.76
CA ALA A 107 -14.61 4.04 -5.44
C ALA A 107 -13.58 5.06 -4.96
N ALA A 108 -12.28 4.79 -5.14
CA ALA A 108 -11.22 5.73 -4.78
C ALA A 108 -11.29 7.03 -5.59
N VAL A 109 -11.55 6.94 -6.89
CA VAL A 109 -11.67 8.11 -7.77
C VAL A 109 -12.89 8.96 -7.43
N LEU A 110 -14.01 8.33 -7.10
CA LEU A 110 -15.28 9.02 -6.82
C LEU A 110 -15.33 9.62 -5.41
N ASP A 111 -14.39 9.27 -4.53
CA ASP A 111 -14.29 9.83 -3.19
C ASP A 111 -13.47 11.13 -3.22
N PRO A 112 -14.07 12.29 -2.89
CA PRO A 112 -13.37 13.57 -2.89
C PRO A 112 -12.17 13.64 -1.94
N CYS A 113 -12.09 12.76 -0.94
CA CYS A 113 -10.96 12.70 -0.02
C CYS A 113 -9.69 12.13 -0.68
N PHE A 114 -9.84 11.32 -1.72
CA PHE A 114 -8.73 10.65 -2.42
C PHE A 114 -8.59 11.11 -3.86
N ALA A 115 -9.69 11.13 -4.63
CA ALA A 115 -9.72 11.40 -6.05
C ALA A 115 -8.62 10.61 -6.80
N MET A 116 -7.65 11.31 -7.41
CA MET A 116 -6.51 10.72 -8.12
C MET A 116 -5.17 10.93 -7.40
N MET A 117 -5.15 11.47 -6.18
CA MET A 117 -3.91 11.85 -5.48
C MET A 117 -2.95 10.66 -5.29
N TRP A 118 -3.50 9.47 -5.06
CA TRP A 118 -2.73 8.24 -4.89
C TRP A 118 -1.97 7.82 -6.16
N LEU A 119 -2.40 8.24 -7.35
CA LEU A 119 -1.75 7.87 -8.61
C LEU A 119 -0.36 8.52 -8.73
N ASP A 120 -0.25 9.79 -8.32
CA ASP A 120 1.01 10.52 -8.39
C ASP A 120 1.95 10.13 -7.25
N HIS A 121 1.40 9.96 -6.04
CA HIS A 121 2.18 9.72 -4.83
C HIS A 121 2.62 8.27 -4.64
N ASP A 122 1.73 7.30 -4.87
CA ASP A 122 1.91 5.93 -4.38
C ASP A 122 2.11 4.89 -5.50
N VAL A 123 1.75 5.22 -6.75
CA VAL A 123 1.98 4.32 -7.89
C VAL A 123 3.40 4.47 -8.42
N LEU A 124 4.17 3.38 -8.33
CA LEU A 124 5.59 3.31 -8.68
C LEU A 124 5.79 2.82 -10.12
N VAL A 125 5.22 3.55 -11.08
CA VAL A 125 5.42 3.35 -12.53
C VAL A 125 5.70 4.70 -13.19
N ASP A 126 6.21 4.67 -14.42
CA ASP A 126 6.51 5.88 -15.18
C ASP A 126 5.23 6.64 -15.57
N ASP A 127 5.35 7.96 -15.80
CA ASP A 127 4.21 8.84 -16.04
C ASP A 127 3.39 8.44 -17.29
N GLU A 128 4.04 7.95 -18.34
CA GLU A 128 3.35 7.40 -19.54
C GLU A 128 2.40 6.25 -19.18
N VAL A 129 2.79 5.41 -18.20
CA VAL A 129 1.96 4.29 -17.75
C VAL A 129 0.82 4.80 -16.85
N LYS A 130 1.06 5.85 -16.06
CA LYS A 130 0.00 6.50 -15.25
C LYS A 130 -1.09 7.10 -16.12
N GLU A 131 -0.73 7.71 -17.27
CA GLU A 131 -1.71 8.23 -18.23
C GLU A 131 -2.67 7.14 -18.73
N GLN A 132 -2.17 5.94 -19.01
CA GLN A 132 -3.01 4.80 -19.40
C GLN A 132 -4.01 4.40 -18.30
N VAL A 133 -3.62 4.51 -17.03
CA VAL A 133 -4.52 4.28 -15.89
C VAL A 133 -5.60 5.36 -15.83
N VAL A 134 -5.25 6.62 -16.08
CA VAL A 134 -6.22 7.73 -16.15
C VAL A 134 -7.24 7.51 -17.28
N GLU A 135 -6.79 7.08 -18.46
CA GLU A 135 -7.68 6.76 -19.58
C GLU A 135 -8.62 5.60 -19.25
N MET A 136 -8.13 4.57 -18.55
CA MET A 136 -8.96 3.45 -18.09
C MET A 136 -10.09 3.92 -17.16
N VAL A 137 -9.84 4.92 -16.31
CA VAL A 137 -10.86 5.51 -15.44
C VAL A 137 -11.86 6.35 -16.23
N LYS A 138 -11.40 7.10 -17.24
CA LYS A 138 -12.24 8.01 -18.04
C LYS A 138 -13.09 7.32 -19.11
N SER A 139 -12.68 6.14 -19.58
CA SER A 139 -13.25 5.49 -20.77
C SER A 139 -14.57 4.74 -20.56
N LYS A 140 -15.29 4.97 -19.45
CA LYS A 140 -16.64 4.40 -19.21
C LYS A 140 -17.57 5.34 -18.46
#